data_AF-A0A2V2DY99-F1
#
_entry.id   AF-A0A2V2DY99-F1
#
_cell.length_a   1.000
_cell.length_b   1.000
_cell.length_c   1.000
_cell.angle_alpha   90.00
_cell.angle_beta   90.00
_cell.angle_gamma   90.00
#
_symmetry.space_group_name_H-M   'P 1'
#
loop_
_entity.id
_entity.type
_entity.pdbx_description
1 polymer ?
#
loop_
_entity_poly.entity_id
_entity_poly.type
_entity_poly.pdbx_seq_one_letter_code
_entity_poly.pdbx_strand_id
1 'polypeptide(L)'
;MKKEQIRMLTESGVMVALAFILNFIKVIDMPFGGSVTAFSMVPVIIIAYRYAKNLSWDLLTAFLFGALQLLTGLDALRKSVSWQALIAVIFLDYIIAFTVLGLAGIFKKRFKTQWGGLMAGAGLACLLRYLCHVISGCTVWAGVSIPTSDGLWYSLLYNAAYMIPETLLTLGACFYIGRLLDLDTLKGIHREEKGGALAAISWLVGIAAVIFDGIYLFMQMQNEDGFDITLVQGSHLFLALAVLAAAALLILILTLIQKKMARN
;
A
#
# COMPACT_ATOMS: atom_id res chain seq x y z
N MET A 1 -14.88 28.82 13.63
CA MET A 1 -14.99 27.37 13.36
C MET A 1 -15.32 26.64 14.65
N LYS A 2 -16.13 25.57 14.62
CA LYS A 2 -16.40 24.75 15.82
C LYS A 2 -15.12 23.99 16.21
N LYS A 3 -14.90 23.74 17.50
CA LYS A 3 -13.70 23.05 18.04
C LYS A 3 -13.38 21.73 17.32
N GLU A 4 -14.41 20.97 16.96
CA GLU A 4 -14.28 19.71 16.22
C GLU A 4 -13.74 19.88 14.79
N GLN A 5 -14.18 20.92 14.08
CA GLN A 5 -13.70 21.22 12.72
C GLN A 5 -12.24 21.65 12.73
N ILE A 6 -11.83 22.42 13.73
CA ILE A 6 -10.42 22.81 13.91
C ILE A 6 -9.57 21.56 14.14
N ARG A 7 -9.99 20.68 15.07
CA ARG A 7 -9.26 19.44 15.34
C ARG A 7 -9.15 18.56 14.10
N MET A 8 -10.25 18.38 13.36
CA MET A 8 -10.28 17.57 12.14
C MET A 8 -9.34 18.14 11.06
N LEU A 9 -9.34 19.45 10.86
CA LEU A 9 -8.41 20.13 9.95
C LEU A 9 -6.95 19.95 10.37
N THR A 10 -6.64 20.21 11.64
CA THR A 10 -5.27 20.11 12.16
C THR A 10 -4.74 18.68 12.09
N GLU A 11 -5.49 17.69 12.58
CA GLU A 11 -5.06 16.30 12.54
C GLU A 11 -4.88 15.81 11.09
N SER A 12 -5.79 16.15 10.19
CA SER A 12 -5.68 15.75 8.78
C SER A 12 -4.47 16.38 8.10
N GLY A 13 -4.23 17.68 8.32
CA GLY A 13 -3.06 18.37 7.76
C GLY A 13 -1.73 17.79 8.26
N VAL A 14 -1.62 17.51 9.56
CA VAL A 14 -0.42 16.88 10.15
C VAL A 14 -0.22 15.48 9.58
N MET A 15 -1.28 14.69 9.43
CA MET A 15 -1.16 13.33 8.90
C MET A 15 -0.83 13.31 7.40
N VAL A 16 -1.33 14.27 6.62
CA VAL A 16 -0.91 14.44 5.22
C VAL A 16 0.58 14.82 5.14
N ALA A 17 1.04 15.73 5.99
CA ALA A 17 2.46 16.10 6.04
C ALA A 17 3.35 14.90 6.44
N LEU A 18 2.92 14.11 7.43
CA LEU A 18 3.62 12.89 7.83
C LEU A 18 3.66 11.86 6.70
N ALA A 19 2.52 11.61 6.04
CA ALA A 19 2.45 10.71 4.88
C ALA A 19 3.41 11.16 3.77
N PHE A 20 3.48 12.47 3.51
CA PHE A 20 4.38 13.04 2.53
C PHE A 20 5.86 12.85 2.90
N ILE A 21 6.24 13.05 4.17
CA ILE A 21 7.61 12.81 4.64
C ILE A 21 7.98 11.31 4.51
N LEU A 22 7.08 10.42 4.92
CA LEU A 22 7.31 8.96 4.85
C LEU A 22 7.47 8.47 3.41
N ASN A 23 6.88 9.17 2.43
CA ASN A 23 7.02 8.83 1.01
C ASN A 23 8.45 8.97 0.47
N PHE A 24 9.27 9.83 1.08
CA PHE A 24 10.68 9.97 0.67
C PHE A 24 11.55 8.80 1.15
N ILE A 25 11.05 8.01 2.11
CA ILE A 25 11.75 6.82 2.62
C ILE A 25 11.25 5.61 1.82
N LYS A 26 11.87 5.37 0.67
CA LYS A 26 11.54 4.25 -0.22
C LYS A 26 12.42 3.04 0.06
N VAL A 27 11.78 1.89 0.25
CA VAL A 27 12.41 0.57 0.36
C VAL A 27 12.66 -0.02 -1.03
N ILE A 28 11.71 0.17 -1.95
CA ILE A 28 11.81 -0.21 -3.37
C ILE A 28 11.36 0.99 -4.18
N ASP A 29 12.10 1.34 -5.23
CA ASP A 29 11.74 2.39 -6.19
C ASP A 29 11.84 1.85 -7.61
N MET A 30 10.71 1.82 -8.32
CA MET A 30 10.61 1.18 -9.63
C MET A 30 10.87 2.21 -10.76
N PRO A 31 11.49 1.80 -11.88
CA PRO A 31 12.05 2.70 -12.87
C PRO A 31 11.01 3.50 -13.67
N PHE A 32 9.80 2.97 -13.80
CA PHE A 32 8.67 3.62 -14.47
C PHE A 32 7.59 4.05 -13.48
N GLY A 33 7.99 4.31 -12.23
CA GLY A 33 7.09 4.66 -11.14
C GLY A 33 6.57 3.43 -10.40
N GLY A 34 6.00 3.69 -9.23
CA GLY A 34 5.72 2.69 -8.22
C GLY A 34 6.84 2.61 -7.19
N SER A 35 6.47 2.57 -5.91
CA SER A 35 7.44 2.42 -4.83
C SER A 35 6.82 1.72 -3.64
N VAL A 36 7.67 1.07 -2.87
CA VAL A 36 7.35 0.55 -1.54
C VAL A 36 7.96 1.52 -0.55
N THR A 37 7.14 2.14 0.28
CA THR A 37 7.52 3.25 1.17
C THR A 37 7.53 2.80 2.63
N ALA A 38 8.10 3.62 3.52
CA ALA A 38 7.99 3.44 4.96
C ALA A 38 6.58 3.79 5.48
N PHE A 39 5.56 3.08 5.00
CA PHE A 39 4.17 3.19 5.44
C PHE A 39 3.48 4.53 5.10
N SER A 40 3.82 5.14 3.97
CA SER A 40 3.32 6.48 3.60
C SER A 40 1.79 6.57 3.48
N MET A 41 1.09 5.47 3.15
CA MET A 41 -0.37 5.43 3.09
C MET A 41 -1.05 5.43 4.47
N VAL A 42 -0.36 4.97 5.51
CA VAL A 42 -0.94 4.69 6.83
C VAL A 42 -1.50 5.95 7.50
N PRO A 43 -0.81 7.11 7.51
CA PRO A 43 -1.36 8.30 8.14
C PRO A 43 -2.70 8.76 7.54
N VAL A 44 -2.84 8.74 6.21
CA VAL A 44 -4.09 9.09 5.53
C VAL A 44 -5.19 8.07 5.81
N ILE A 45 -4.86 6.79 5.83
CA ILE A 45 -5.78 5.70 6.19
C ILE A 45 -6.29 5.85 7.63
N ILE A 46 -5.44 6.28 8.57
CA ILE A 46 -5.84 6.56 9.96
C ILE A 46 -6.85 7.68 10.01
N ILE A 47 -6.65 8.76 9.25
CA ILE A 47 -7.62 9.87 9.17
C ILE A 47 -8.95 9.37 8.60
N ALA A 48 -8.92 8.64 7.49
CA ALA A 48 -10.11 8.07 6.88
C ALA A 48 -10.89 7.18 7.85
N TYR A 49 -10.20 6.36 8.64
CA TYR A 49 -10.84 5.53 9.65
C TYR A 49 -11.33 6.34 10.85
N ARG A 50 -10.59 7.35 11.31
CA ARG A 50 -10.97 8.19 12.45
C ARG A 50 -12.22 9.03 12.15
N TYR A 51 -12.29 9.62 10.97
CA TYR A 51 -13.35 10.54 10.56
C TYR A 51 -14.40 9.92 9.63
N ALA A 52 -14.42 8.59 9.47
CA ALA A 52 -15.29 7.79 8.59
C ALA A 52 -16.80 8.14 8.49
N LYS A 53 -17.34 8.97 9.40
CA LYS A 53 -18.67 9.56 9.26
C LYS A 53 -18.73 10.64 8.17
N ASN A 54 -17.59 11.21 7.79
CA ASN A 54 -17.44 12.33 6.88
C ASN A 54 -16.66 11.90 5.63
N LEU A 55 -17.24 11.03 4.82
CA LEU A 55 -16.55 10.47 3.65
C LEU A 55 -15.94 11.53 2.73
N SER A 56 -16.63 12.64 2.48
CA SER A 56 -16.09 13.73 1.65
C SER A 56 -14.80 14.34 2.22
N TRP A 57 -14.68 14.39 3.55
CA TRP A 57 -13.48 14.89 4.23
C TRP A 57 -12.31 13.90 4.10
N ASP A 58 -12.61 12.61 4.23
CA ASP A 58 -11.62 11.54 4.11
C ASP A 58 -11.08 11.46 2.67
N LEU A 59 -11.97 11.57 1.68
CA LEU A 59 -11.60 11.67 0.26
C LEU A 59 -10.79 12.93 -0.03
N LEU A 60 -11.15 14.09 0.54
CA LEU A 60 -10.38 15.33 0.38
C LEU A 60 -8.97 15.20 0.97
N THR A 61 -8.85 14.60 2.16
CA THR A 61 -7.54 14.39 2.81
C THR A 61 -6.65 13.49 1.95
N ALA A 62 -7.21 12.40 1.42
CA ALA A 62 -6.50 11.48 0.55
C ALA A 62 -6.15 12.09 -0.82
N PHE A 63 -7.05 12.91 -1.37
CA PHE A 63 -6.82 13.69 -2.58
C PHE A 63 -5.63 14.65 -2.41
N LEU A 64 -5.56 15.38 -1.28
CA LEU A 64 -4.46 16.30 -1.01
C LEU A 64 -3.12 15.56 -0.92
N PHE A 65 -3.10 14.37 -0.33
CA PHE A 65 -1.92 13.52 -0.37
C PHE A 65 -1.57 13.12 -1.81
N GLY A 66 -2.54 12.69 -2.62
CA GLY A 66 -2.33 12.39 -4.04
C GLY A 66 -1.81 13.58 -4.86
N ALA A 67 -2.26 14.80 -4.56
CA ALA A 67 -1.76 16.02 -5.19
C ALA A 67 -0.29 16.28 -4.83
N LEU A 68 0.11 16.08 -3.57
CA LEU A 68 1.52 16.18 -3.16
C LEU A 68 2.38 15.12 -3.85
N GLN A 69 1.86 13.90 -4.01
CA GLN A 69 2.53 12.82 -4.72
C GLN A 69 2.76 13.16 -6.19
N LEU A 70 1.75 13.75 -6.84
CA LEU A 70 1.88 14.24 -8.21
C LEU A 70 3.02 15.25 -8.32
N LEU A 71 3.10 16.23 -7.41
CA LEU A 71 4.15 17.25 -7.42
C LEU A 71 5.56 16.64 -7.37
N THR A 72 5.76 15.59 -6.58
CA THR A 72 7.05 14.88 -6.49
C THR A 72 7.26 13.84 -7.59
N GLY A 73 6.20 13.39 -8.26
CA GLY A 73 6.24 12.38 -9.33
C GLY A 73 6.34 12.96 -10.75
N LEU A 74 6.28 14.29 -10.89
CA LEU A 74 6.31 14.98 -12.20
C LEU A 74 7.54 14.64 -13.05
N ASP A 75 8.68 14.33 -12.44
CA ASP A 75 9.90 13.99 -13.19
C ASP A 75 9.73 12.70 -14.02
N ALA A 76 8.94 11.74 -13.52
CA ALA A 76 8.59 10.53 -14.27
C ALA A 76 7.67 10.83 -15.47
N LEU A 77 6.88 11.91 -15.40
CA LEU A 77 5.93 12.35 -16.44
C LEU A 77 6.58 13.15 -17.56
N ARG A 78 7.80 13.65 -17.37
CA ARG A 78 8.52 14.45 -18.38
C ARG A 78 9.08 13.62 -19.53
N LYS A 79 9.05 12.28 -19.43
CA LYS A 79 9.45 11.39 -20.52
C LYS A 79 8.30 11.24 -21.52
N SER A 80 8.34 12.03 -22.60
CA SER A 80 7.79 11.79 -23.95
C SER A 80 6.47 11.02 -24.12
N VAL A 81 5.51 11.13 -23.19
CA VAL A 81 4.17 10.58 -23.36
C VAL A 81 3.25 11.61 -24.04
N SER A 82 2.24 11.14 -24.79
CA SER A 82 1.24 12.01 -25.41
C SER A 82 0.46 12.80 -24.35
N TRP A 83 -0.19 13.90 -24.75
CA TRP A 83 -0.99 14.70 -23.82
C TRP A 83 -2.16 13.91 -23.22
N GLN A 84 -2.74 12.96 -23.97
CA GLN A 84 -3.78 12.06 -23.45
C GLN A 84 -3.22 11.10 -22.39
N ALA A 85 -2.04 10.53 -22.65
CA ALA A 85 -1.35 9.66 -21.72
C ALA A 85 -0.98 10.41 -20.43
N LEU A 86 -0.52 11.65 -20.54
CA LEU A 86 -0.24 12.49 -19.38
C LEU A 86 -1.47 12.70 -18.50
N ILE A 87 -2.63 13.03 -19.08
CA ILE A 87 -3.88 13.17 -18.33
C ILE A 87 -4.25 11.85 -17.66
N ALA A 88 -4.20 10.74 -18.40
CA ALA A 88 -4.51 9.42 -17.86
C ALA A 88 -3.61 9.07 -16.66
N VAL A 89 -2.31 9.32 -16.75
CA VAL A 89 -1.36 9.06 -15.65
C VAL A 89 -1.62 9.98 -14.45
N ILE A 90 -1.87 11.28 -14.66
CA ILE A 90 -2.22 12.21 -13.58
C ILE A 90 -3.41 11.67 -12.78
N PHE A 91 -4.45 11.17 -13.45
CA PHE A 91 -5.62 10.66 -12.76
C PHE A 91 -5.41 9.25 -12.20
N LEU A 92 -4.90 8.31 -13.00
CA LEU A 92 -4.83 6.89 -12.64
C LEU A 92 -3.62 6.52 -11.77
N ASP A 93 -2.54 7.30 -11.79
CA ASP A 93 -1.36 7.03 -10.97
C ASP A 93 -1.23 7.97 -9.76
N TYR A 94 -1.93 9.10 -9.75
CA TYR A 94 -1.86 10.07 -8.65
C TYR A 94 -3.23 10.42 -8.07
N ILE A 95 -4.08 11.14 -8.81
CA ILE A 95 -5.27 11.73 -8.20
C ILE A 95 -6.27 10.68 -7.73
N ILE A 96 -6.78 9.83 -8.62
CA ILE A 96 -7.78 8.80 -8.28
C ILE A 96 -7.12 7.71 -7.43
N ALA A 97 -5.94 7.23 -7.84
CA ALA A 97 -5.19 6.19 -7.15
C ALA A 97 -4.96 6.49 -5.67
N PHE A 98 -4.67 7.74 -5.30
CA PHE A 98 -4.50 8.09 -3.90
C PHE A 98 -5.80 8.53 -3.22
N THR A 99 -6.75 9.15 -3.95
CA THR A 99 -8.04 9.56 -3.37
C THR A 99 -8.84 8.37 -2.81
N VAL A 100 -8.74 7.18 -3.43
CA VAL A 100 -9.41 5.97 -2.93
C VAL A 100 -8.93 5.53 -1.54
N LEU A 101 -7.78 6.02 -1.05
CA LEU A 101 -7.34 5.81 0.35
C LEU A 101 -8.32 6.40 1.36
N GLY A 102 -9.09 7.43 0.98
CA GLY A 102 -10.16 8.00 1.80
C GLY A 102 -11.31 7.02 2.09
N LEU A 103 -11.41 5.92 1.33
CA LEU A 103 -12.41 4.87 1.54
C LEU A 103 -12.05 3.89 2.66
N ALA A 104 -10.84 3.99 3.24
CA ALA A 104 -10.37 3.05 4.26
C ALA A 104 -11.20 3.05 5.56
N GLY A 105 -12.03 4.06 5.78
CA GLY A 105 -12.97 4.12 6.90
C GLY A 105 -14.29 3.36 6.73
N ILE A 106 -14.63 2.87 5.52
CA ILE A 106 -15.96 2.33 5.20
C ILE A 106 -16.38 1.18 6.12
N PHE A 107 -15.42 0.35 6.55
CA PHE A 107 -15.70 -0.80 7.42
C PHE A 107 -15.60 -0.49 8.91
N LYS A 108 -15.52 0.80 9.30
CA LYS A 108 -15.54 1.21 10.70
C LYS A 108 -16.78 0.65 11.40
N LYS A 109 -16.57 -0.01 12.54
CA LYS A 109 -17.61 -0.67 13.35
C LYS A 109 -18.37 -1.80 12.63
N ARG A 110 -17.89 -2.30 11.48
CA ARG A 110 -18.45 -3.48 10.80
C ARG A 110 -17.82 -4.81 11.25
N PHE A 111 -16.67 -4.73 11.92
CA PHE A 111 -15.96 -5.87 12.48
C PHE A 111 -16.01 -5.84 14.01
N LYS A 112 -15.85 -7.01 14.63
CA LYS A 112 -15.78 -7.15 16.11
C LYS A 112 -14.61 -6.37 16.71
N THR A 113 -13.55 -6.13 15.94
CA THR A 113 -12.33 -5.44 16.37
C THR A 113 -12.07 -4.24 15.49
N GLN A 114 -11.52 -3.18 16.09
CA GLN A 114 -11.13 -1.97 15.37
C GLN A 114 -10.07 -2.26 14.29
N TRP A 115 -9.01 -2.99 14.66
CA TRP A 115 -7.96 -3.37 13.71
C TRP A 115 -8.50 -4.17 12.52
N GLY A 116 -9.52 -5.02 12.73
CA GLY A 116 -10.12 -5.80 11.65
C GLY A 116 -10.86 -4.92 10.64
N GLY A 117 -11.63 -3.94 11.14
CA GLY A 117 -12.28 -2.95 10.29
C GLY A 117 -11.28 -2.06 9.54
N LEU A 118 -10.21 -1.64 10.22
CA LEU A 118 -9.16 -0.83 9.63
C LEU A 118 -8.42 -1.57 8.52
N MET A 119 -8.01 -2.83 8.76
CA MET A 119 -7.34 -3.66 7.76
C MET A 119 -8.23 -3.93 6.56
N ALA A 120 -9.51 -4.24 6.76
CA ALA A 120 -10.45 -4.47 5.65
C ALA A 120 -10.58 -3.22 4.75
N GLY A 121 -10.66 -2.04 5.37
CA GLY A 121 -10.76 -0.77 4.64
C GLY A 121 -9.47 -0.41 3.91
N ALA A 122 -8.32 -0.54 4.59
CA ALA A 122 -7.02 -0.36 3.99
C ALA A 122 -6.80 -1.31 2.80
N GLY A 123 -7.17 -2.58 2.94
CA GLY A 123 -7.07 -3.58 1.88
C GLY A 123 -7.94 -3.25 0.67
N LEU A 124 -9.19 -2.82 0.89
CA LEU A 124 -10.07 -2.35 -0.19
C LEU A 124 -9.46 -1.14 -0.92
N ALA A 125 -8.98 -0.15 -0.17
CA ALA A 125 -8.38 1.04 -0.75
C ALA A 125 -7.12 0.72 -1.57
N CYS A 126 -6.25 -0.16 -1.06
CA CYS A 126 -5.05 -0.61 -1.77
C CYS A 126 -5.40 -1.40 -3.04
N LEU A 127 -6.43 -2.24 -2.99
CA LEU A 127 -6.92 -2.95 -4.18
C LEU A 127 -7.43 -1.97 -5.24
N LEU A 128 -8.26 -1.00 -4.87
CA LEU A 128 -8.75 0.02 -5.80
C LEU A 128 -7.61 0.82 -6.41
N ARG A 129 -6.62 1.22 -5.59
CA ARG A 129 -5.41 1.90 -6.06
C ARG A 129 -4.61 1.04 -7.05
N TYR A 130 -4.42 -0.24 -6.73
CA TYR A 130 -3.75 -1.19 -7.62
C TYR A 130 -4.47 -1.31 -8.98
N LEU A 131 -5.80 -1.38 -8.97
CA LEU A 131 -6.59 -1.40 -10.21
C LEU A 131 -6.38 -0.14 -11.04
N CYS A 132 -6.29 1.05 -10.42
CA CYS A 132 -5.96 2.28 -11.15
C CYS A 132 -4.61 2.18 -11.85
N HIS A 133 -3.58 1.72 -11.15
CA HIS A 133 -2.24 1.53 -11.72
C HIS A 133 -2.19 0.47 -12.82
N VAL A 134 -2.98 -0.61 -12.69
CA VAL A 134 -3.09 -1.64 -13.73
C VAL A 134 -3.73 -1.06 -15.00
N ILE A 135 -4.79 -0.26 -14.86
CA ILE A 135 -5.44 0.41 -15.99
C ILE A 135 -4.47 1.41 -16.63
N SER A 136 -3.74 2.19 -15.83
CA SER A 136 -2.68 3.09 -16.33
C SER A 136 -1.62 2.30 -17.12
N GLY A 137 -1.12 1.20 -16.54
CA GLY A 137 -0.10 0.35 -17.13
C GLY A 137 -0.50 -0.20 -18.52
N CYS A 138 -1.70 -0.79 -18.63
CA CYS A 138 -2.10 -1.41 -19.90
C CYS A 138 -2.60 -0.42 -20.95
N THR A 139 -2.97 0.81 -20.57
CA THR A 139 -3.48 1.83 -21.51
C THR A 139 -2.45 2.89 -21.90
N VAL A 140 -1.51 3.21 -21.01
CA VAL A 140 -0.51 4.27 -21.21
C VAL A 140 0.90 3.72 -21.37
N TRP A 141 1.27 2.74 -20.55
CA TRP A 141 2.63 2.24 -20.49
C TRP A 141 2.91 1.08 -21.47
N ALA A 142 1.87 0.55 -22.11
CA ALA A 142 1.99 -0.42 -23.19
C ALA A 142 2.70 0.18 -24.41
N GLY A 143 3.78 -0.47 -24.85
CA GLY A 143 4.68 0.03 -25.89
C GLY A 143 5.68 1.09 -25.42
N VAL A 144 5.64 1.47 -24.13
CA VAL A 144 6.61 2.41 -23.52
C VAL A 144 7.56 1.66 -22.58
N SER A 145 7.01 0.94 -21.59
CA SER A 145 7.78 0.20 -20.60
C SER A 145 7.34 -1.25 -20.43
N ILE A 146 6.20 -1.62 -21.02
CA ILE A 146 5.73 -3.00 -21.08
C ILE A 146 5.33 -3.38 -22.52
N PRO A 147 5.42 -4.66 -22.91
CA PRO A 147 5.03 -5.11 -24.26
C PRO A 147 3.56 -4.82 -24.61
N THR A 148 3.32 -4.41 -25.86
CA THR A 148 1.96 -4.16 -26.38
C THR A 148 1.15 -5.44 -26.54
N SER A 149 1.79 -6.54 -26.96
CA SER A 149 1.12 -7.81 -27.28
C SER A 149 0.38 -8.44 -26.10
N ASP A 150 0.82 -8.15 -24.86
CA ASP A 150 0.22 -8.66 -23.61
C ASP A 150 0.17 -7.57 -22.52
N GLY A 151 -0.14 -6.32 -22.90
CA GLY A 151 -0.05 -5.16 -22.01
C GLY A 151 -0.82 -5.29 -20.69
N LEU A 152 -1.95 -6.02 -20.68
CA LEU A 152 -2.68 -6.29 -19.43
C LEU A 152 -1.89 -7.20 -18.47
N TRP A 153 -1.32 -8.29 -18.99
CA TRP A 153 -0.56 -9.24 -18.18
C TRP A 153 0.69 -8.59 -17.58
N TYR A 154 1.45 -7.87 -18.41
CA TYR A 154 2.63 -7.17 -17.94
C TYR A 154 2.30 -6.00 -17.00
N SER A 155 1.16 -5.32 -17.20
CA SER A 155 0.68 -4.30 -16.28
C SER A 155 0.31 -4.89 -14.91
N LEU A 156 -0.38 -6.03 -14.87
CA LEU A 156 -0.66 -6.75 -13.64
C LEU A 156 0.65 -7.10 -12.93
N LEU A 157 1.59 -7.71 -13.64
CA LEU A 157 2.86 -8.15 -13.05
C LEU A 157 3.69 -6.97 -12.52
N TYR A 158 3.89 -5.92 -13.33
CA TYR A 158 4.67 -4.75 -12.95
C TYR A 158 4.09 -4.06 -11.71
N ASN A 159 2.78 -3.80 -11.72
CA ASN A 159 2.14 -3.08 -10.62
C ASN A 159 2.05 -3.93 -9.35
N ALA A 160 1.90 -5.25 -9.49
CA ALA A 160 1.86 -6.16 -8.35
C ALA A 160 3.20 -6.17 -7.61
N ALA A 161 4.32 -6.04 -8.34
CA ALA A 161 5.67 -6.10 -7.78
C ALA A 161 5.93 -5.08 -6.67
N TYR A 162 5.31 -3.88 -6.74
CA TYR A 162 5.40 -2.88 -5.67
C TYR A 162 4.10 -2.78 -4.84
N MET A 163 2.91 -2.92 -5.44
CA MET A 163 1.65 -2.74 -4.68
C MET A 163 1.40 -3.84 -3.67
N ILE A 164 1.79 -5.09 -3.94
CA ILE A 164 1.62 -6.18 -2.96
C ILE A 164 2.47 -5.94 -1.70
N PRO A 165 3.79 -5.69 -1.80
CA PRO A 165 4.59 -5.33 -0.62
C PRO A 165 4.08 -4.08 0.10
N GLU A 166 3.75 -3.02 -0.63
CA GLU A 166 3.25 -1.76 -0.06
C GLU A 166 1.92 -1.96 0.68
N THR A 167 1.03 -2.81 0.14
CA THR A 167 -0.24 -3.19 0.78
C THR A 167 0.03 -3.98 2.06
N LEU A 168 0.90 -4.98 2.03
CA LEU A 168 1.17 -5.82 3.20
C LEU A 168 1.83 -5.05 4.34
N LEU A 169 2.77 -4.16 4.03
CA LEU A 169 3.34 -3.20 4.99
C LEU A 169 2.24 -2.36 5.63
N THR A 170 1.37 -1.77 4.80
CA THR A 170 0.26 -0.93 5.26
C THR A 170 -0.71 -1.71 6.15
N LEU A 171 -1.07 -2.94 5.77
CA LEU A 171 -1.94 -3.82 6.56
C LEU A 171 -1.31 -4.22 7.89
N GLY A 172 -0.02 -4.52 7.91
CA GLY A 172 0.73 -4.80 9.13
C GLY A 172 0.71 -3.61 10.08
N ALA A 173 1.03 -2.40 9.59
CA ALA A 173 0.96 -1.18 10.39
C ALA A 173 -0.46 -0.91 10.91
N CYS A 174 -1.48 -1.08 10.08
CA CYS A 174 -2.89 -0.97 10.48
C CYS A 174 -3.26 -1.98 11.57
N PHE A 175 -2.78 -3.22 11.46
CA PHE A 175 -2.99 -4.24 12.48
C PHE A 175 -2.44 -3.81 13.84
N TYR A 176 -1.18 -3.37 13.92
CA TYR A 176 -0.59 -2.96 15.20
C TYR A 176 -1.20 -1.68 15.74
N ILE A 177 -1.35 -0.64 14.91
CA ILE A 177 -1.91 0.64 15.35
C ILE A 177 -3.34 0.44 15.85
N GLY A 178 -4.17 -0.29 15.09
CA GLY A 178 -5.56 -0.56 15.47
C GLY A 178 -5.71 -1.44 16.72
N ARG A 179 -4.63 -2.11 17.16
CA ARG A 179 -4.56 -2.90 18.40
C ARG A 179 -4.02 -2.11 19.58
N LEU A 180 -3.06 -1.22 19.35
CA LEU A 180 -2.36 -0.47 20.39
C LEU A 180 -3.05 0.86 20.72
N LEU A 181 -3.81 1.42 19.79
CA LEU A 181 -4.40 2.75 19.90
C LEU A 181 -5.90 2.70 19.58
N ASP A 182 -6.74 3.31 20.41
CA ASP A 182 -8.12 3.62 20.07
C ASP A 182 -8.11 4.81 19.09
N LEU A 183 -8.60 4.63 17.87
CA LEU A 183 -8.53 5.65 16.83
C LEU A 183 -9.63 6.71 16.93
N ASP A 184 -10.63 6.51 17.80
CA ASP A 184 -11.61 7.55 18.14
C ASP A 184 -11.07 8.48 19.24
N THR A 185 -10.35 7.93 20.23
CA THR A 185 -9.89 8.70 21.40
C THR A 185 -8.39 9.02 21.41
N LEU A 186 -7.59 8.37 20.55
CA LEU A 186 -6.12 8.38 20.52
C LEU A 186 -5.48 7.96 21.86
N LYS A 187 -6.17 7.12 22.64
CA LYS A 187 -5.64 6.57 23.89
C LYS A 187 -5.09 5.17 23.67
N GLY A 188 -4.01 4.85 24.37
CA GLY A 188 -3.41 3.52 24.34
C GLY A 188 -4.37 2.47 24.89
N ILE A 189 -4.53 1.37 24.15
CA ILE A 189 -5.30 0.20 24.57
C ILE A 189 -4.36 -0.68 25.39
N HIS A 190 -4.50 -0.67 26.71
CA HIS A 190 -3.76 -1.58 27.59
C HIS A 190 -4.41 -2.95 27.52
N ARG A 191 -3.77 -3.87 26.79
CA ARG A 191 -4.17 -5.27 26.77
C ARG A 191 -2.92 -6.13 26.78
N GLU A 192 -2.62 -6.78 27.90
CA GLU A 192 -1.66 -7.88 27.91
C GLU A 192 -2.20 -8.99 27.02
N GLU A 193 -1.43 -9.37 26.00
CA GLU A 193 -1.84 -10.42 25.09
C GLU A 193 -0.81 -11.55 25.06
N LYS A 194 -1.26 -12.72 25.48
CA LYS A 194 -0.51 -13.97 25.32
C LYS A 194 -0.24 -14.21 23.83
N GLY A 195 1.04 -14.10 23.45
CA GLY A 195 1.50 -14.36 22.08
C GLY A 195 1.49 -13.15 21.13
N GLY A 196 1.38 -11.91 21.63
CA GLY A 196 1.53 -10.71 20.81
C GLY A 196 2.89 -10.64 20.07
N ALA A 197 3.97 -11.11 20.70
CA ALA A 197 5.29 -11.21 20.08
C ALA A 197 5.31 -12.16 18.86
N LEU A 198 4.61 -13.30 18.94
CA LEU A 198 4.52 -14.25 17.81
C LEU A 198 3.71 -13.67 16.65
N ALA A 199 2.58 -13.01 16.94
CA ALA A 199 1.84 -12.28 15.92
C ALA A 199 2.75 -11.24 15.25
N ALA A 200 3.61 -10.59 16.05
CA ALA A 200 4.48 -9.58 15.52
C ALA A 200 5.54 -10.14 14.56
N ILE A 201 6.18 -11.23 14.98
CA ILE A 201 7.15 -11.99 14.18
C ILE A 201 6.50 -12.50 12.88
N SER A 202 5.27 -13.00 12.92
CA SER A 202 4.55 -13.45 11.72
C SER A 202 4.44 -12.34 10.67
N TRP A 203 4.08 -11.12 11.08
CA TRP A 203 4.00 -9.99 10.15
C TRP A 203 5.37 -9.63 9.58
N LEU A 204 6.41 -9.61 10.41
CA LEU A 204 7.78 -9.32 9.95
C LEU A 204 8.28 -10.36 8.94
N VAL A 205 8.00 -11.64 9.16
CA VAL A 205 8.32 -12.72 8.21
C VAL A 205 7.63 -12.49 6.87
N GLY A 206 6.33 -12.19 6.88
CA GLY A 206 5.57 -11.95 5.65
C GLY A 206 6.06 -10.73 4.89
N ILE A 207 6.31 -9.63 5.60
CA ILE A 207 6.86 -8.39 5.03
C ILE A 207 8.25 -8.65 4.41
N ALA A 208 9.13 -9.33 5.14
CA ALA A 208 10.49 -9.60 4.67
C ALA A 208 10.51 -10.49 3.42
N ALA A 209 9.67 -11.53 3.37
CA ALA A 209 9.55 -12.39 2.20
C ALA A 209 9.10 -11.62 0.95
N VAL A 210 8.10 -10.75 1.09
CA VAL A 210 7.56 -9.99 -0.03
C VAL A 210 8.54 -8.91 -0.51
N ILE A 211 9.25 -8.25 0.42
CA ILE A 211 10.33 -7.31 0.06
C ILE A 211 11.45 -8.06 -0.68
N PHE A 212 11.84 -9.23 -0.19
CA PHE A 212 12.86 -10.06 -0.84
C PHE A 212 12.44 -10.41 -2.26
N ASP A 213 11.21 -10.90 -2.48
CA ASP A 213 10.73 -11.26 -3.81
C ASP A 213 10.61 -10.07 -4.74
N GLY A 214 10.15 -8.91 -4.22
CA GLY A 214 10.10 -7.66 -4.98
C GLY A 214 11.48 -7.24 -5.48
N ILE A 215 12.49 -7.26 -4.59
CA ILE A 215 13.88 -6.95 -4.95
C ILE A 215 14.43 -8.00 -5.92
N TYR A 216 14.23 -9.28 -5.64
CA TYR A 216 14.73 -10.37 -6.47
C TYR A 216 14.18 -10.29 -7.89
N LEU A 217 12.86 -10.17 -8.06
CA LEU A 217 12.21 -10.05 -9.36
C LEU A 217 12.66 -8.78 -10.08
N PHE A 218 12.77 -7.67 -9.36
CA PHE A 218 13.26 -6.43 -9.94
C PHE A 218 14.69 -6.55 -10.49
N MET A 219 15.59 -7.24 -9.76
CA MET A 219 16.96 -7.49 -10.23
C MET A 219 16.98 -8.33 -11.52
N GLN A 220 16.05 -9.26 -11.71
CA GLN A 220 15.95 -10.04 -12.95
C GLN A 220 15.44 -9.21 -14.14
N MET A 221 14.75 -8.10 -13.89
CA MET A 221 14.27 -7.19 -14.93
C MET A 221 15.35 -6.19 -15.39
N GLN A 222 16.60 -6.29 -14.91
CA GLN A 222 17.69 -5.39 -15.31
C GLN A 222 18.63 -6.09 -16.30
N ASN A 223 18.94 -5.42 -17.42
CA ASN A 223 19.98 -5.81 -18.37
C ASN A 223 20.94 -4.63 -18.64
N GLU A 224 21.88 -4.82 -19.57
CA GLU A 224 22.86 -3.79 -19.96
C GLU A 224 22.20 -2.53 -20.56
N ASP A 225 21.05 -2.69 -21.21
CA ASP A 225 20.27 -1.61 -21.84
C ASP A 225 19.26 -0.95 -20.88
N GLY A 226 19.10 -1.48 -19.66
CA GLY A 226 18.22 -0.98 -18.61
C GLY A 226 17.11 -1.95 -18.19
N PHE A 227 15.91 -1.42 -17.93
CA PHE A 227 14.77 -2.21 -17.47
C PHE A 227 14.08 -2.93 -18.63
N ASP A 228 13.93 -4.25 -18.52
CA ASP A 228 13.15 -5.10 -19.42
C ASP A 228 12.38 -6.16 -18.64
N ILE A 229 11.05 -5.99 -18.60
CA ILE A 229 10.15 -6.90 -17.89
C ILE A 229 10.05 -8.29 -18.54
N THR A 230 10.41 -8.42 -19.81
CA THR A 230 10.30 -9.70 -20.55
C THR A 230 11.36 -10.71 -20.12
N LEU A 231 12.40 -10.25 -19.42
CA LEU A 231 13.44 -11.10 -18.82
C LEU A 231 12.91 -11.96 -17.67
N VAL A 232 11.74 -11.65 -17.12
CA VAL A 232 11.10 -12.47 -16.08
C VAL A 232 10.58 -13.77 -16.68
N GLN A 233 11.39 -14.80 -16.56
CA GLN A 233 11.05 -16.19 -16.86
C GLN A 233 10.22 -16.85 -15.75
N GLY A 234 9.55 -17.94 -16.11
CA GLY A 234 8.74 -18.75 -15.19
C GLY A 234 9.54 -19.31 -13.99
N SER A 235 10.85 -19.57 -14.15
CA SER A 235 11.74 -20.01 -13.06
C SER A 235 11.91 -18.95 -11.97
N HIS A 236 11.98 -17.67 -12.32
CA HIS A 236 12.06 -16.58 -11.37
C HIS A 236 10.74 -16.41 -10.60
N LEU A 237 9.62 -16.50 -11.32
CA LEU A 237 8.28 -16.50 -10.72
C LEU A 237 8.08 -17.69 -9.78
N PHE A 238 8.60 -18.87 -10.14
CA PHE A 238 8.56 -20.05 -9.28
C PHE A 238 9.33 -19.85 -7.98
N LEU A 239 10.54 -19.28 -8.04
CA LEU A 239 11.33 -18.99 -6.83
C LEU A 239 10.60 -18.00 -5.91
N ALA A 240 10.06 -16.91 -6.48
CA ALA A 240 9.29 -15.95 -5.71
C ALA A 240 8.08 -16.61 -5.03
N LEU A 241 7.32 -17.43 -5.77
CA LEU A 241 6.21 -18.20 -5.20
C LEU A 241 6.65 -19.17 -4.11
N ALA A 242 7.83 -19.79 -4.25
CA ALA A 242 8.38 -20.69 -3.24
C ALA A 242 8.76 -19.94 -1.95
N VAL A 243 9.35 -18.75 -2.04
CA VAL A 243 9.65 -17.89 -0.89
C VAL A 243 8.36 -17.47 -0.18
N LEU A 244 7.35 -17.00 -0.92
CA LEU A 244 6.04 -16.68 -0.36
C LEU A 244 5.37 -17.89 0.31
N ALA A 245 5.45 -19.07 -0.31
CA ALA A 245 4.88 -20.30 0.24
C ALA A 245 5.58 -20.71 1.55
N ALA A 246 6.91 -20.62 1.61
CA ALA A 246 7.68 -20.89 2.82
C ALA A 246 7.33 -19.90 3.94
N ALA A 247 7.23 -18.61 3.63
CA ALA A 247 6.82 -17.58 4.58
C ALA A 247 5.38 -17.82 5.08
N ALA A 248 4.44 -18.14 4.19
CA ALA A 248 3.06 -18.46 4.54
C ALA A 248 2.97 -19.68 5.47
N LEU A 249 3.76 -20.73 5.22
CA LEU A 249 3.86 -21.90 6.08
C LEU A 249 4.38 -21.53 7.47
N LEU A 250 5.44 -20.71 7.55
CA LEU A 250 5.99 -20.25 8.81
C LEU A 250 4.98 -19.39 9.59
N ILE A 251 4.29 -18.47 8.92
CA ILE A 251 3.21 -17.65 9.51
C ILE A 251 2.08 -18.54 10.04
N LEU A 252 1.68 -19.57 9.29
CA LEU A 252 0.67 -20.53 9.72
C LEU A 252 1.11 -21.24 11.01
N ILE A 253 2.34 -21.75 11.06
CA ILE A 253 2.92 -22.40 12.25
C ILE A 253 2.91 -21.44 13.45
N LEU A 254 3.42 -20.22 13.28
CA LEU A 254 3.46 -19.20 14.34
C LEU A 254 2.05 -18.86 14.85
N THR A 255 1.07 -18.76 13.94
CA THR A 255 -0.33 -18.49 14.29
C THR A 255 -0.97 -19.67 15.03
N LEU A 256 -0.64 -20.92 14.68
CA LEU A 256 -1.09 -22.11 15.40
C LEU A 256 -0.50 -22.18 16.81
N ILE A 257 0.80 -21.86 16.96
CA ILE A 257 1.46 -21.75 18.27
C ILE A 257 0.78 -20.67 19.11
N GLN A 258 0.55 -19.49 18.53
CA GLN A 258 -0.15 -18.39 19.20
C GLN A 258 -1.55 -18.83 19.68
N LYS A 259 -2.34 -19.49 18.82
CA LYS A 259 -3.66 -20.02 19.19
C LYS A 259 -3.58 -21.05 20.32
N LYS A 260 -2.53 -21.86 20.38
CA LYS A 260 -2.31 -22.82 21.47
C LYS A 260 -1.96 -22.12 22.78
N MET A 261 -1.07 -21.12 22.74
CA MET A 261 -0.71 -20.33 23.93
C MET A 261 -1.88 -19.50 24.48
N ALA A 262 -2.79 -19.05 23.62
CA ALA A 262 -3.98 -18.31 24.05
C ALA A 262 -5.04 -19.20 24.72
N ARG A 263 -4.98 -20.53 24.54
CA ARG A 263 -5.89 -21.50 25.18
C ARG A 263 -5.38 -22.02 26.53
N ASN A 264 -4.08 -21.89 26.80
CA ASN A 264 -3.42 -22.26 28.06
C ASN A 264 -3.23 -21.02 28.94
#